data_AF-A0A498CZF9-F1
#
_entry.id   AF-A0A498CZF9-F1
#
_cell.length_a   1.000
_cell.length_b   1.000
_cell.length_c   1.000
_cell.angle_alpha   90.00
_cell.angle_beta   90.00
_cell.angle_gamma   90.00
#
_symmetry.space_group_name_H-M   'P 1'
#
loop_
_entity.id
_entity.type
_entity.pdbx_description
1 polymer ?
#
loop_
_entity_poly.entity_id
_entity_poly.type
_entity_poly.pdbx_seq_one_letter_code
_entity_poly.pdbx_strand_id
1 'polypeptide(L)'
;MSSSLEGLQFPISATQQKPSTSKVRREIIAEALASVDHNLSLKATQEKNWRKQYPKYFKALVQHGILNDQAPLHIATSGLNKAHHSFEFYRDGEKHLLVDVMSLPAKPLYTIQLKGESDAAPEWYVPYKGQNLQGDALLVQLQNWQDAGIVEPSHADALRACVAHPEWFDLSDRTVVLFGAASEAGPLTWLSKWKANIVAVDLPHPRIWGKILDTVKHGNATLYAPCIEALSDEATEAELREKLGANLLTQTPEIAQWLAQSQHQLDLAAIAYLDGEKHVRVSMAMDAIMQYVSVQKPDTSLMYMCTPTDVYAVPKEVVEASQNKFMHRSKAQQLLSQGISTLSAQHFFQKNSHDLILSSNGQSYGIADCLVVEQGPNYALAKRIQQWRATLARHNGQRVSINIAPSTTTHSVTKNPLLKAAFNGAELFDVEAFAPETTNAIMAALWIHDLRNPESVANPELKLDHPLELMMKGANHGGLWRVAYLARTALPFAAVYGFATDKLPIKSMLRMLKKA
;
A
#
# COMPACT_ATOMS: atom_id res chain seq x y z
N MET A 1 -20.39 26.76 9.99
CA MET A 1 -20.88 26.57 8.61
C MET A 1 -21.10 25.07 8.42
N SER A 2 -22.31 24.64 8.08
CA SER A 2 -22.57 23.23 7.80
C SER A 2 -21.66 22.83 6.63
N SER A 3 -20.70 21.93 6.85
CA SER A 3 -19.94 21.36 5.73
C SER A 3 -20.97 20.72 4.79
N SER A 4 -21.16 21.30 3.61
CA SER A 4 -21.96 20.70 2.56
C SER A 4 -21.48 19.27 2.39
N LEU A 5 -22.42 18.35 2.39
CA LEU A 5 -22.14 16.96 2.10
C LEU A 5 -21.78 16.88 0.61
N GLU A 6 -20.48 16.87 0.31
CA GLU A 6 -19.98 16.95 -1.06
C GLU A 6 -18.98 15.83 -1.34
N GLY A 7 -18.98 15.36 -2.59
CA GLY A 7 -18.12 14.31 -3.10
C GLY A 7 -18.49 12.92 -2.62
N LEU A 8 -17.54 12.01 -2.72
CA LEU A 8 -17.68 10.60 -2.39
C LEU A 8 -17.80 10.39 -0.89
N GLN A 9 -18.82 9.67 -0.43
CA GLN A 9 -19.17 9.45 0.97
C GLN A 9 -19.57 7.98 1.20
N PHE A 10 -19.40 7.51 2.43
CA PHE A 10 -20.17 6.36 2.87
C PHE A 10 -21.66 6.72 2.93
N PRO A 11 -22.56 5.74 2.76
CA PRO A 11 -23.99 5.95 2.91
C PRO A 11 -24.35 6.60 4.25
N ILE A 12 -25.15 7.67 4.16
CA ILE A 12 -25.63 8.37 5.33
C ILE A 12 -27.06 7.93 5.61
N SER A 13 -27.32 7.47 6.84
CA SER A 13 -28.66 7.08 7.25
C SER A 13 -29.56 8.32 7.34
N ALA A 14 -30.78 8.23 6.80
CA ALA A 14 -31.79 9.28 6.98
C ALA A 14 -32.09 9.59 8.46
N THR A 15 -31.90 8.60 9.35
CA THR A 15 -32.19 8.70 10.79
C THR A 15 -30.99 9.09 11.65
N GLN A 16 -29.78 8.87 11.17
CA GLN A 16 -28.55 9.18 11.89
C GLN A 16 -27.68 9.95 10.90
N GLN A 17 -27.56 11.27 11.06
CA GLN A 17 -26.74 12.17 10.21
C GLN A 17 -25.23 11.84 10.24
N LYS A 18 -24.83 10.61 10.58
CA LYS A 18 -23.46 10.10 10.59
C LYS A 18 -23.37 8.83 9.72
N PRO A 19 -22.33 8.68 8.89
CA PRO A 19 -22.16 7.52 8.03
C PRO A 19 -21.96 6.22 8.82
N SER A 20 -22.69 5.16 8.44
CA SER A 20 -22.57 3.82 9.06
C SER A 20 -21.47 2.99 8.39
N THR A 21 -20.22 3.36 8.65
CA THR A 21 -19.07 2.74 7.99
C THR A 21 -18.92 1.24 8.31
N SER A 22 -19.36 0.77 9.49
CA SER A 22 -19.25 -0.66 9.86
C SER A 22 -20.21 -1.55 9.08
N LYS A 23 -21.41 -1.06 8.78
CA LYS A 23 -22.41 -1.82 8.02
C LYS A 23 -21.89 -2.10 6.61
N VAL A 24 -21.47 -1.05 5.90
CA VAL A 24 -20.93 -1.16 4.54
C VAL A 24 -19.71 -2.07 4.48
N ARG A 25 -18.77 -1.93 5.42
CA ARG A 25 -17.59 -2.81 5.47
C ARG A 25 -17.96 -4.29 5.62
N ARG A 26 -18.90 -4.62 6.51
CA ARG A 26 -19.38 -6.00 6.69
C ARG A 26 -20.01 -6.53 5.41
N GLU A 27 -20.85 -5.74 4.77
CA GLU A 27 -21.55 -6.12 3.55
C GLU A 27 -20.58 -6.36 2.38
N ILE A 28 -19.56 -5.51 2.22
CA ILE A 28 -18.51 -5.71 1.19
C ILE A 28 -17.74 -7.01 1.44
N ILE A 29 -17.30 -7.25 2.68
CA ILE A 29 -16.54 -8.47 3.01
C ILE A 29 -17.42 -9.72 2.92
N ALA A 30 -18.70 -9.62 3.31
CA ALA A 30 -19.66 -10.71 3.17
C ALA A 30 -19.90 -11.06 1.71
N GLU A 31 -20.09 -10.07 0.84
CA GLU A 31 -20.27 -10.30 -0.60
C GLU A 31 -19.04 -10.97 -1.22
N ALA A 32 -17.85 -10.50 -0.85
CA ALA A 32 -16.59 -11.09 -1.29
C ALA A 32 -16.42 -12.56 -0.85
N LEU A 33 -16.99 -12.96 0.30
CA LEU A 33 -16.99 -14.34 0.78
C LEU A 33 -18.12 -15.20 0.20
N ALA A 34 -19.17 -14.61 -0.37
CA ALA A 34 -20.42 -15.32 -0.65
C ALA A 34 -20.25 -16.51 -1.61
N SER A 35 -19.37 -16.39 -2.60
CA SER A 35 -19.11 -17.43 -3.60
C SER A 35 -18.14 -18.52 -3.14
N VAL A 36 -17.36 -18.27 -2.08
CA VAL A 36 -16.30 -19.20 -1.62
C VAL A 36 -16.58 -19.81 -0.24
N ASP A 37 -17.37 -19.14 0.60
CA ASP A 37 -17.93 -19.64 1.85
C ASP A 37 -19.18 -18.84 2.25
N HIS A 38 -20.34 -19.37 1.88
CA HIS A 38 -21.64 -18.77 2.20
C HIS A 38 -21.89 -18.64 3.71
N ASN A 39 -21.43 -19.60 4.52
CA ASN A 39 -21.64 -19.58 5.96
C ASN A 39 -20.82 -18.45 6.63
N LEU A 40 -19.57 -18.25 6.19
CA LEU A 40 -18.74 -17.13 6.66
C LEU A 40 -19.29 -15.79 6.16
N SER A 41 -19.84 -15.72 4.95
CA SER A 41 -20.54 -14.55 4.44
C SER A 41 -21.71 -14.12 5.34
N LEU A 42 -22.57 -15.07 5.74
CA LEU A 42 -23.67 -14.81 6.68
C LEU A 42 -23.16 -14.34 8.04
N LYS A 43 -22.10 -14.99 8.58
CA LYS A 43 -21.47 -14.58 9.84
C LYS A 43 -20.89 -13.16 9.76
N ALA A 44 -20.22 -12.81 8.66
CA ALA A 44 -19.65 -11.48 8.44
C ALA A 44 -20.75 -10.40 8.44
N THR A 45 -21.87 -10.67 7.77
CA THR A 45 -23.04 -9.78 7.73
C THR A 45 -23.61 -9.52 9.13
N GLN A 46 -23.70 -10.57 9.95
CA GLN A 46 -24.31 -10.53 11.29
C GLN A 46 -23.32 -10.15 12.41
N GLU A 47 -22.05 -9.91 12.10
CA GLU A 47 -21.01 -9.65 13.10
C GLU A 47 -21.27 -8.37 13.90
N LYS A 48 -21.63 -8.53 15.18
CA LYS A 48 -21.94 -7.40 16.08
C LYS A 48 -20.68 -6.69 16.56
N ASN A 49 -19.55 -7.39 16.69
CA ASN A 49 -18.30 -6.85 17.21
C ASN A 49 -17.25 -6.64 16.11
N TRP A 50 -17.66 -5.99 15.02
CA TRP A 50 -16.84 -5.83 13.81
C TRP A 50 -15.44 -5.27 14.10
N ARG A 51 -15.32 -4.25 14.96
CA ARG A 51 -14.04 -3.61 15.27
C ARG A 51 -12.99 -4.57 15.82
N LYS A 52 -13.40 -5.62 16.54
CA LYS A 52 -12.48 -6.64 17.08
C LYS A 52 -12.38 -7.88 16.20
N GLN A 53 -13.47 -8.23 15.53
CA GLN A 53 -13.63 -9.51 14.86
C GLN A 53 -13.31 -9.46 13.36
N TYR A 54 -13.15 -8.28 12.75
CA TYR A 54 -12.84 -8.18 11.33
C TYR A 54 -11.62 -8.99 10.86
N PRO A 55 -10.51 -9.17 11.62
CA PRO A 55 -9.33 -9.85 11.11
C PRO A 55 -9.60 -11.29 10.65
N LYS A 56 -10.52 -11.99 11.31
CA LYS A 56 -10.86 -13.38 10.94
C LYS A 56 -11.48 -13.47 9.54
N TYR A 57 -12.25 -12.47 9.13
CA TYR A 57 -12.89 -12.45 7.81
C TYR A 57 -11.89 -12.06 6.72
N PHE A 58 -10.93 -11.18 7.02
CA PHE A 58 -9.82 -10.88 6.11
C PHE A 58 -8.91 -12.09 5.92
N LYS A 59 -8.61 -12.81 7.00
CA LYS A 59 -7.90 -14.09 6.90
C LYS A 59 -8.68 -15.11 6.07
N ALA A 60 -10.00 -15.20 6.26
CA ALA A 60 -10.83 -16.11 5.48
C ALA A 60 -10.78 -15.81 3.97
N LEU A 61 -10.82 -14.53 3.57
CA LEU A 61 -10.69 -14.15 2.15
C LEU A 61 -9.41 -14.74 1.52
N VAL A 62 -8.28 -14.64 2.23
CA VAL A 62 -7.00 -15.19 1.77
C VAL A 62 -7.01 -16.71 1.79
N GLN A 63 -7.48 -17.31 2.88
CA GLN A 63 -7.55 -18.77 3.04
C GLN A 63 -8.38 -19.43 1.94
N HIS A 64 -9.57 -18.91 1.65
CA HIS A 64 -10.42 -19.41 0.58
C HIS A 64 -9.87 -19.05 -0.81
N GLY A 65 -9.20 -17.90 -0.93
CA GLY A 65 -8.50 -17.52 -2.15
C GLY A 65 -7.37 -18.48 -2.52
N ILE A 66 -6.71 -19.15 -1.56
CA ILE A 66 -5.64 -20.11 -1.85
C ILE A 66 -6.17 -21.42 -2.48
N LEU A 67 -7.41 -21.81 -2.18
CA LEU A 67 -7.93 -23.15 -2.51
C LEU A 67 -7.91 -23.46 -4.01
N ASN A 68 -8.09 -22.45 -4.86
CA ASN A 68 -7.97 -22.58 -6.31
C ASN A 68 -7.70 -21.21 -6.97
N ASP A 69 -7.21 -21.26 -8.19
CA ASP A 69 -6.86 -20.11 -9.02
C ASP A 69 -8.03 -19.18 -9.37
N GLN A 70 -9.27 -19.67 -9.39
CA GLN A 70 -10.46 -18.85 -9.68
C GLN A 70 -10.99 -18.11 -8.46
N ALA A 71 -10.77 -18.64 -7.24
CA ALA A 71 -11.31 -18.08 -6.01
C ALA A 71 -10.87 -16.62 -5.76
N PRO A 72 -9.58 -16.22 -5.89
CA PRO A 72 -9.17 -14.83 -5.74
C PRO A 72 -9.89 -13.88 -6.70
N LEU A 73 -10.15 -14.33 -7.93
CA LEU A 73 -10.80 -13.54 -8.97
C LEU A 73 -12.28 -13.33 -8.62
N HIS A 74 -12.99 -14.37 -8.21
CA HIS A 74 -14.38 -14.26 -7.75
C HIS A 74 -14.50 -13.38 -6.50
N ILE A 75 -13.61 -13.56 -5.52
CA ILE A 75 -13.56 -12.76 -4.29
C ILE A 75 -13.36 -11.28 -4.63
N ALA A 76 -12.37 -10.98 -5.46
CA ALA A 76 -12.05 -9.61 -5.87
C ALA A 76 -13.19 -8.97 -6.67
N THR A 77 -13.78 -9.72 -7.61
CA THR A 77 -14.89 -9.26 -8.45
C THR A 77 -16.11 -8.91 -7.58
N SER A 78 -16.56 -9.84 -6.73
CA SER A 78 -17.73 -9.63 -5.87
C SER A 78 -17.49 -8.49 -4.87
N GLY A 79 -16.30 -8.46 -4.25
CA GLY A 79 -15.93 -7.42 -3.29
C GLY A 79 -15.90 -6.01 -3.90
N LEU A 80 -15.24 -5.84 -5.06
CA LEU A 80 -15.20 -4.56 -5.77
C LEU A 80 -16.58 -4.17 -6.28
N ASN A 81 -17.33 -5.10 -6.89
CA ASN A 81 -18.69 -4.83 -7.36
C ASN A 81 -19.57 -4.31 -6.21
N LYS A 82 -19.54 -4.98 -5.06
CA LYS A 82 -20.27 -4.51 -3.87
C LYS A 82 -19.82 -3.14 -3.42
N ALA A 83 -18.50 -2.89 -3.40
CA ALA A 83 -17.96 -1.61 -3.00
C ALA A 83 -18.47 -0.49 -3.92
N HIS A 84 -18.38 -0.63 -5.24
CA HIS A 84 -18.88 0.36 -6.21
C HIS A 84 -20.37 0.67 -6.06
N HIS A 85 -21.18 -0.31 -5.68
CA HIS A 85 -22.62 -0.13 -5.43
C HIS A 85 -22.97 0.32 -4.01
N SER A 86 -21.98 0.49 -3.11
CA SER A 86 -22.22 0.79 -1.70
C SER A 86 -21.80 2.21 -1.29
N PHE A 87 -21.17 2.99 -2.15
CA PHE A 87 -20.80 4.38 -1.85
C PHE A 87 -21.71 5.36 -2.59
N GLU A 88 -21.93 6.51 -1.96
CA GLU A 88 -22.74 7.60 -2.48
C GLU A 88 -21.84 8.78 -2.86
N PHE A 89 -22.21 9.54 -3.88
CA PHE A 89 -21.51 10.74 -4.31
C PHE A 89 -22.47 11.91 -4.32
N TYR A 90 -22.07 13.00 -3.67
CA TYR A 90 -22.92 14.19 -3.54
C TYR A 90 -22.37 15.35 -4.37
N ARG A 91 -23.22 15.96 -5.20
CA ARG A 91 -22.87 17.08 -6.07
C ARG A 91 -24.06 18.01 -6.20
N ASP A 92 -23.84 19.31 -6.02
CA ASP A 92 -24.87 20.34 -6.17
C ASP A 92 -26.18 20.07 -5.39
N GLY A 93 -26.07 19.38 -4.23
CA GLY A 93 -27.21 19.00 -3.39
C GLY A 93 -27.91 17.69 -3.80
N GLU A 94 -27.52 17.10 -4.93
CA GLU A 94 -28.00 15.80 -5.42
C GLU A 94 -27.14 14.64 -4.92
N LYS A 95 -27.75 13.45 -4.91
CA LYS A 95 -27.14 12.20 -4.46
C LYS A 95 -27.10 11.19 -5.60
N HIS A 96 -25.93 10.67 -5.89
CA HIS A 96 -25.67 9.65 -6.91
C HIS A 96 -25.03 8.42 -6.27
N LEU A 97 -25.09 7.27 -6.94
CA LEU A 97 -24.28 6.11 -6.58
C LEU A 97 -22.88 6.24 -7.20
N LEU A 98 -21.85 5.74 -6.52
CA LEU A 98 -20.48 5.78 -7.03
C LEU A 98 -20.35 5.15 -8.43
N VAL A 99 -21.05 4.03 -8.67
CA VAL A 99 -21.05 3.34 -9.96
C VAL A 99 -21.48 4.24 -11.14
N ASP A 100 -22.31 5.26 -10.89
CA ASP A 100 -22.83 6.17 -11.91
C ASP A 100 -22.00 7.46 -12.04
N VAL A 101 -21.05 7.71 -11.14
CA VAL A 101 -20.33 9.01 -11.03
C VAL A 101 -19.62 9.40 -12.31
N MET A 102 -19.05 8.44 -13.05
CA MET A 102 -18.29 8.73 -14.27
C MET A 102 -19.16 9.23 -15.43
N SER A 103 -20.49 9.04 -15.34
CA SER A 103 -21.46 9.55 -16.32
C SER A 103 -21.93 10.98 -16.02
N LEU A 104 -21.60 11.51 -14.84
CA LEU A 104 -21.99 12.85 -14.46
C LEU A 104 -21.28 13.89 -15.33
N PRO A 105 -21.94 15.03 -15.65
CA PRO A 105 -21.26 16.15 -16.27
C PRO A 105 -20.06 16.58 -15.43
N ALA A 106 -18.89 16.64 -16.07
CA ALA A 106 -17.65 17.03 -15.42
C ALA A 106 -17.16 18.35 -16.02
N LYS A 107 -16.68 19.25 -15.16
CA LYS A 107 -16.02 20.47 -15.63
C LYS A 107 -14.62 20.12 -16.16
N PRO A 108 -14.19 20.70 -17.29
CA PRO A 108 -12.85 20.42 -17.81
C PRO A 108 -11.79 20.89 -16.81
N LEU A 109 -10.73 20.09 -16.68
CA LEU A 109 -9.50 20.52 -16.00
C LEU A 109 -8.50 20.98 -17.05
N TYR A 110 -7.85 22.11 -16.78
CA TYR A 110 -6.74 22.62 -17.56
C TYR A 110 -5.44 21.98 -17.08
N THR A 111 -4.46 21.85 -17.98
CA THR A 111 -3.15 21.31 -17.67
C THR A 111 -2.13 22.44 -17.63
N ILE A 112 -1.44 22.60 -16.51
CA ILE A 112 -0.28 23.47 -16.39
C ILE A 112 0.97 22.61 -16.49
N GLN A 113 1.86 22.96 -17.42
CA GLN A 113 3.11 22.26 -17.66
C GLN A 113 4.29 23.05 -17.10
N LEU A 114 5.15 22.40 -16.30
CA LEU A 114 6.35 22.99 -15.72
C LEU A 114 7.52 22.03 -15.88
N LYS A 115 8.70 22.56 -16.20
CA LYS A 115 9.92 21.75 -16.33
C LYS A 115 10.84 22.01 -15.14
N GLY A 116 11.45 20.95 -14.60
CA GLY A 116 12.53 21.05 -13.63
C GLY A 116 13.76 21.76 -14.22
N GLU A 117 14.61 22.27 -13.34
CA GLU A 117 15.75 23.15 -13.68
C GLU A 117 17.10 22.41 -13.68
N SER A 118 17.15 21.16 -13.22
CA SER A 118 18.37 20.38 -13.17
C SER A 118 18.66 19.67 -14.49
N ASP A 119 19.93 19.65 -14.88
CA ASP A 119 20.45 18.85 -16.01
C ASP A 119 21.15 17.55 -15.54
N ALA A 120 21.04 17.21 -14.26
CA ALA A 120 21.68 16.02 -13.71
C ALA A 120 21.17 14.74 -14.39
N ALA A 121 22.09 13.79 -14.64
CA ALA A 121 21.71 12.47 -15.13
C ALA A 121 20.93 11.69 -14.04
N PRO A 122 19.97 10.83 -14.42
CA PRO A 122 19.30 9.95 -13.48
C PRO A 122 20.30 9.08 -12.71
N GLU A 123 20.18 9.09 -11.39
CA GLU A 123 20.94 8.24 -10.47
C GLU A 123 19.99 7.61 -9.45
N TRP A 124 20.40 6.47 -8.90
CA TRP A 124 19.67 5.81 -7.83
C TRP A 124 20.61 5.33 -6.73
N TYR A 125 20.21 5.62 -5.50
CA TYR A 125 20.85 5.17 -4.27
C TYR A 125 19.80 4.97 -3.19
N VAL A 126 20.12 4.20 -2.15
CA VAL A 126 19.22 3.92 -1.04
C VAL A 126 19.73 4.58 0.25
N PRO A 127 19.09 5.66 0.73
CA PRO A 127 19.40 6.22 2.04
C PRO A 127 19.12 5.19 3.12
N TYR A 128 20.11 4.82 3.93
CA TYR A 128 19.95 3.86 5.02
C TYR A 128 20.97 4.12 6.13
N LYS A 129 20.48 4.27 7.36
CA LYS A 129 21.30 4.45 8.57
C LYS A 129 22.39 5.55 8.43
N GLY A 130 22.03 6.67 7.80
CA GLY A 130 22.90 7.84 7.62
C GLY A 130 23.86 7.76 6.43
N GLN A 131 23.74 6.73 5.58
CA GLN A 131 24.54 6.55 4.37
C GLN A 131 23.63 6.52 3.13
N ASN A 132 24.17 6.90 1.97
CA ASN A 132 23.52 6.68 0.67
C ASN A 132 24.17 5.46 0.02
N LEU A 133 23.51 4.30 0.12
CA LEU A 133 24.04 3.04 -0.39
C LEU A 133 23.87 2.94 -1.90
N GLN A 134 24.95 2.61 -2.60
CA GLN A 134 25.01 2.44 -4.05
C GLN A 134 26.06 1.38 -4.42
N GLY A 135 25.96 0.82 -5.64
CA GLY A 135 26.89 -0.20 -6.13
C GLY A 135 27.07 -1.36 -5.15
N ASP A 136 28.32 -1.77 -4.92
CA ASP A 136 28.66 -2.90 -4.04
C ASP A 136 28.12 -2.75 -2.60
N ALA A 137 28.13 -1.54 -2.05
CA ALA A 137 27.62 -1.30 -0.69
C ALA A 137 26.12 -1.60 -0.60
N LEU A 138 25.36 -1.26 -1.64
CA LEU A 138 23.94 -1.61 -1.73
C LEU A 138 23.77 -3.12 -1.92
N LEU A 139 24.54 -3.76 -2.80
CA LEU A 139 24.47 -5.21 -3.03
C LEU A 139 24.71 -6.02 -1.75
N VAL A 140 25.72 -5.62 -0.96
CA VAL A 140 25.99 -6.22 0.36
C VAL A 140 24.81 -6.01 1.31
N GLN A 141 24.21 -4.81 1.35
CA GLN A 141 23.07 -4.54 2.21
C GLN A 141 21.82 -5.32 1.79
N LEU A 142 21.57 -5.49 0.49
CA LEU A 142 20.48 -6.32 -0.02
C LEU A 142 20.66 -7.78 0.40
N GLN A 143 21.89 -8.30 0.32
CA GLN A 143 22.22 -9.63 0.81
C GLN A 143 21.94 -9.77 2.31
N ASN A 144 22.37 -8.78 3.11
CA ASN A 144 22.12 -8.77 4.56
C ASN A 144 20.62 -8.78 4.90
N TRP A 145 19.81 -7.98 4.18
CA TRP A 145 18.35 -7.99 4.37
C TRP A 145 17.71 -9.32 3.96
N GLN A 146 18.16 -9.91 2.85
CA GLN A 146 17.67 -11.21 2.39
C GLN A 146 18.01 -12.32 3.40
N ASP A 147 19.26 -12.39 3.87
CA ASP A 147 19.71 -13.42 4.82
C ASP A 147 19.03 -13.30 6.19
N ALA A 148 18.75 -12.08 6.63
CA ALA A 148 17.95 -11.84 7.84
C ALA A 148 16.46 -12.20 7.67
N GLY A 149 16.00 -12.41 6.43
CA GLY A 149 14.60 -12.60 6.07
C GLY A 149 13.78 -11.33 6.23
N ILE A 150 14.40 -10.15 6.09
CA ILE A 150 13.73 -8.84 6.11
C ILE A 150 12.97 -8.62 4.80
N VAL A 151 13.58 -9.04 3.69
CA VAL A 151 13.00 -9.01 2.34
C VAL A 151 12.98 -10.42 1.74
N GLU A 152 12.04 -10.67 0.83
CA GLU A 152 12.02 -11.91 0.07
C GLU A 152 13.09 -11.91 -1.03
N PRO A 153 13.61 -13.08 -1.46
CA PRO A 153 14.67 -13.15 -2.49
C PRO A 153 14.33 -12.37 -3.76
N SER A 154 13.10 -12.51 -4.26
CA SER A 154 12.62 -11.78 -5.44
C SER A 154 12.63 -10.26 -5.29
N HIS A 155 12.51 -9.71 -4.07
CA HIS A 155 12.67 -8.28 -3.82
C HIS A 155 14.13 -7.86 -3.95
N ALA A 156 15.04 -8.61 -3.34
CA ALA A 156 16.47 -8.36 -3.44
C ALA A 156 16.95 -8.48 -4.90
N ASP A 157 16.51 -9.49 -5.63
CA ASP A 157 16.84 -9.71 -7.03
C ASP A 157 16.35 -8.56 -7.93
N ALA A 158 15.13 -8.07 -7.72
CA ALA A 158 14.62 -6.91 -8.45
C ALA A 158 15.49 -5.65 -8.23
N LEU A 159 15.92 -5.41 -6.99
CA LEU A 159 16.82 -4.29 -6.69
C LEU A 159 18.24 -4.51 -7.22
N ARG A 160 18.76 -5.73 -7.22
CA ARG A 160 20.03 -6.07 -7.89
C ARG A 160 19.95 -5.81 -9.40
N ALA A 161 18.82 -6.13 -10.04
CA ALA A 161 18.57 -5.83 -11.44
C ALA A 161 18.57 -4.30 -11.69
N CYS A 162 17.94 -3.50 -10.82
CA CYS A 162 18.04 -2.04 -10.89
C CYS A 162 19.48 -1.52 -10.77
N VAL A 163 20.32 -2.13 -9.93
CA VAL A 163 21.75 -1.77 -9.85
C VAL A 163 22.47 -2.11 -11.16
N ALA A 164 22.15 -3.25 -11.78
CA ALA A 164 22.75 -3.68 -13.03
C ALA A 164 22.29 -2.88 -14.26
N HIS A 165 21.11 -2.24 -14.17
CA HIS A 165 20.48 -1.49 -15.25
C HIS A 165 20.20 -0.02 -14.88
N PRO A 166 21.23 0.81 -14.67
CA PRO A 166 21.05 2.22 -14.30
C PRO A 166 20.30 3.02 -15.39
N GLU A 167 20.33 2.58 -16.65
CA GLU A 167 19.59 3.19 -17.76
C GLU A 167 18.07 3.13 -17.59
N TRP A 168 17.55 2.20 -16.78
CA TRP A 168 16.11 2.08 -16.52
C TRP A 168 15.52 3.32 -15.84
N PHE A 169 16.36 4.08 -15.12
CA PHE A 169 15.96 5.30 -14.42
C PHE A 169 15.86 6.53 -15.33
N ASP A 170 16.19 6.44 -16.62
CA ASP A 170 15.73 7.45 -17.57
C ASP A 170 14.26 7.17 -17.91
N LEU A 171 13.37 8.06 -17.46
CA LEU A 171 11.92 7.96 -17.63
C LEU A 171 11.38 9.02 -18.59
N SER A 172 12.24 9.59 -19.44
CA SER A 172 11.83 10.60 -20.44
C SER A 172 10.74 10.10 -21.40
N ASP A 173 10.62 8.78 -21.59
CA ASP A 173 9.61 8.09 -22.39
C ASP A 173 8.35 7.68 -21.60
N ARG A 174 8.28 7.95 -20.29
CA ARG A 174 7.18 7.51 -19.41
C ARG A 174 6.40 8.68 -18.85
N THR A 175 5.08 8.51 -18.76
CA THR A 175 4.17 9.45 -18.10
C THR A 175 3.52 8.79 -16.89
N VAL A 176 3.97 9.21 -15.71
CA VAL A 176 3.58 8.64 -14.42
C VAL A 176 2.53 9.52 -13.75
N VAL A 177 1.39 8.96 -13.39
CA VAL A 177 0.30 9.66 -12.70
C VAL A 177 0.36 9.35 -11.22
N LEU A 178 0.47 10.37 -10.37
CA LEU A 178 0.52 10.20 -8.92
C LEU A 178 -0.78 10.70 -8.28
N PHE A 179 -1.63 9.78 -7.84
CA PHE A 179 -2.77 10.11 -6.98
C PHE A 179 -2.27 10.26 -5.53
N GLY A 180 -2.24 11.49 -5.02
CA GLY A 180 -1.57 11.84 -3.77
C GLY A 180 -0.08 12.12 -3.97
N ALA A 181 0.26 12.96 -4.95
CA ALA A 181 1.64 13.24 -5.35
C ALA A 181 2.55 13.71 -4.20
N ALA A 182 2.03 14.42 -3.19
CA ALA A 182 2.82 14.89 -2.06
C ALA A 182 2.99 13.86 -0.92
N SER A 183 2.49 12.62 -1.10
CA SER A 183 2.57 11.53 -0.13
C SER A 183 3.99 11.34 0.40
N GLU A 184 4.13 11.14 1.71
CA GLU A 184 5.42 11.01 2.40
C GLU A 184 6.19 9.75 1.97
N ALA A 185 5.45 8.68 1.65
CA ALA A 185 6.00 7.42 1.12
C ALA A 185 5.91 7.35 -0.42
N GLY A 186 5.57 8.47 -1.06
CA GLY A 186 5.40 8.55 -2.51
C GLY A 186 6.72 8.76 -3.28
N PRO A 187 6.80 8.30 -4.53
CA PRO A 187 8.04 8.31 -5.31
C PRO A 187 8.39 9.67 -5.93
N LEU A 188 7.64 10.75 -5.66
CA LEU A 188 7.80 12.05 -6.33
C LEU A 188 9.24 12.55 -6.33
N THR A 189 9.93 12.51 -5.19
CA THR A 189 11.31 12.99 -5.07
C THR A 189 12.29 12.25 -5.99
N TRP A 190 12.06 10.96 -6.26
CA TRP A 190 12.89 10.16 -7.15
C TRP A 190 12.51 10.36 -8.61
N LEU A 191 11.22 10.31 -8.92
CA LEU A 191 10.71 10.55 -10.27
C LEU A 191 11.12 11.94 -10.80
N SER A 192 11.15 12.95 -9.91
CA SER A 192 11.62 14.29 -10.25
C SER A 192 13.08 14.33 -10.71
N LYS A 193 13.91 13.34 -10.36
CA LYS A 193 15.32 13.23 -10.75
C LYS A 193 15.57 12.30 -11.94
N TRP A 194 14.52 11.67 -12.45
CA TRP A 194 14.57 10.59 -13.43
C TRP A 194 13.99 11.00 -14.78
N LYS A 195 13.90 12.30 -15.06
CA LYS A 195 13.35 12.89 -16.30
C LYS A 195 11.90 12.48 -16.61
N ALA A 196 11.16 11.99 -15.62
CA ALA A 196 9.80 11.51 -15.80
C ALA A 196 8.85 12.62 -16.26
N ASN A 197 7.81 12.26 -17.01
CA ASN A 197 6.64 13.11 -17.22
C ASN A 197 5.65 12.83 -16.07
N ILE A 198 5.55 13.73 -15.09
CA ILE A 198 4.81 13.52 -13.85
C ILE A 198 3.46 14.22 -13.94
N VAL A 199 2.37 13.47 -13.95
CA VAL A 199 1.01 13.99 -13.80
C VAL A 199 0.66 13.96 -12.30
N ALA A 200 0.67 15.10 -11.64
CA ALA A 200 0.46 15.17 -10.19
C ALA A 200 -1.00 15.48 -9.85
N VAL A 201 -1.67 14.59 -9.12
CA VAL A 201 -3.02 14.82 -8.59
C VAL A 201 -2.94 14.87 -7.07
N ASP A 202 -3.21 16.05 -6.50
CA ASP A 202 -3.30 16.25 -5.06
C ASP A 202 -4.26 17.41 -4.74
N LEU A 203 -4.61 17.55 -3.46
CA LEU A 203 -5.57 18.55 -2.99
C LEU A 203 -5.15 19.98 -3.40
N PRO A 204 -6.10 20.83 -3.82
CA PRO A 204 -5.83 22.24 -4.13
C PRO A 204 -5.55 23.02 -2.84
N HIS A 205 -4.30 22.93 -2.37
CA HIS A 205 -3.86 23.50 -1.11
C HIS A 205 -2.41 24.05 -1.23
N PRO A 206 -2.15 25.32 -0.87
CA PRO A 206 -0.85 25.98 -1.07
C PRO A 206 0.35 25.23 -0.50
N ARG A 207 0.21 24.66 0.70
CA ARG A 207 1.30 23.88 1.32
C ARG A 207 1.66 22.61 0.54
N ILE A 208 0.68 21.94 -0.05
CA ILE A 208 0.87 20.70 -0.81
C ILE A 208 1.52 21.03 -2.14
N TRP A 209 0.96 22.00 -2.87
CA TRP A 209 1.49 22.42 -4.16
C TRP A 209 2.82 23.13 -4.06
N GLY A 210 3.10 23.88 -3.00
CA GLY A 210 4.44 24.38 -2.71
C GLY A 210 5.47 23.26 -2.65
N LYS A 211 5.19 22.18 -1.89
CA LYS A 211 6.09 21.01 -1.81
C LYS A 211 6.28 20.33 -3.18
N ILE A 212 5.20 20.15 -3.95
CA ILE A 212 5.27 19.49 -5.27
C ILE A 212 6.11 20.32 -6.24
N LEU A 213 5.78 21.61 -6.36
CA LEU A 213 6.49 22.56 -7.23
C LEU A 213 7.96 22.66 -6.86
N ASP A 214 8.27 22.84 -5.57
CA ASP A 214 9.65 22.89 -5.08
C ASP A 214 10.39 21.59 -5.43
N THR A 215 9.78 20.41 -5.23
CA THR A 215 10.42 19.11 -5.52
C THR A 215 10.71 18.92 -7.00
N VAL A 216 9.79 19.28 -7.89
CA VAL A 216 9.98 19.16 -9.34
C VAL A 216 10.99 20.17 -9.85
N LYS A 217 10.94 21.43 -9.37
CA LYS A 217 11.84 22.51 -9.77
C LYS A 217 13.31 22.14 -9.58
N HIS A 218 13.66 21.52 -8.44
CA HIS A 218 15.02 21.05 -8.16
C HIS A 218 15.44 19.79 -8.97
N GLY A 219 14.50 19.18 -9.68
CA GLY A 219 14.71 17.98 -10.49
C GLY A 219 14.87 18.28 -11.98
N ASN A 220 14.78 17.24 -12.80
CA ASN A 220 14.90 17.27 -14.27
C ASN A 220 13.62 16.74 -14.97
N ALA A 221 12.55 16.50 -14.20
CA ALA A 221 11.25 16.02 -14.69
C ALA A 221 10.39 17.12 -15.31
N THR A 222 9.37 16.71 -16.05
CA THR A 222 8.30 17.59 -16.53
C THR A 222 7.03 17.31 -15.73
N LEU A 223 6.47 18.32 -15.05
CA LEU A 223 5.23 18.24 -14.30
C LEU A 223 4.04 18.68 -15.16
N TYR A 224 2.96 17.93 -15.06
CA TYR A 224 1.63 18.23 -15.57
C TYR A 224 0.66 18.31 -14.39
N ALA A 225 0.19 19.51 -14.09
CA ALA A 225 -0.65 19.78 -12.94
C ALA A 225 -2.08 20.15 -13.37
N PRO A 226 -3.13 19.59 -12.75
CA PRO A 226 -4.50 19.99 -13.03
C PRO A 226 -4.80 21.35 -12.40
N CYS A 227 -5.58 22.16 -13.11
CA CYS A 227 -6.17 23.40 -12.61
C CYS A 227 -7.63 23.49 -13.06
N ILE A 228 -8.48 24.07 -12.21
CA ILE A 228 -9.91 24.29 -12.53
C ILE A 228 -10.13 25.44 -13.51
N GLU A 229 -9.15 26.32 -13.66
CA GLU A 229 -9.19 27.46 -14.55
C GLU A 229 -7.93 27.49 -15.43
N ALA A 230 -8.03 28.15 -16.57
CA ALA A 230 -6.85 28.43 -17.39
C ALA A 230 -6.01 29.48 -16.69
N LEU A 231 -4.70 29.24 -16.59
CA LEU A 231 -3.73 30.22 -16.10
C LEU A 231 -2.94 30.76 -17.28
N SER A 232 -2.43 32.00 -17.18
CA SER A 232 -1.51 32.52 -18.18
C SER A 232 -0.15 31.85 -18.05
N ASP A 233 0.63 31.86 -19.13
CA ASP A 233 1.99 31.30 -19.14
C ASP A 233 2.93 32.08 -18.20
N GLU A 234 2.57 33.31 -17.83
CA GLU A 234 3.27 34.18 -16.90
C GLU A 234 2.77 34.06 -15.45
N ALA A 235 1.93 33.07 -15.13
CA ALA A 235 1.42 32.86 -13.77
C ALA A 235 2.56 32.77 -12.75
N THR A 236 2.45 33.56 -11.70
CA THR A 236 3.46 33.61 -10.65
C THR A 236 3.47 32.31 -9.84
N GLU A 237 4.60 32.00 -9.20
CA GLU A 237 4.70 30.81 -8.34
C GLU A 237 3.68 30.83 -7.19
N ALA A 238 3.32 32.02 -6.69
CA ALA A 238 2.27 32.17 -5.69
C ALA A 238 0.89 31.76 -6.24
N GLU A 239 0.54 32.20 -7.44
CA GLU A 239 -0.71 31.81 -8.11
C GLU A 239 -0.75 30.30 -8.39
N LEU A 240 0.37 29.72 -8.85
CA LEU A 240 0.48 28.27 -9.06
C LEU A 240 0.23 27.50 -7.77
N ARG A 241 0.85 27.92 -6.66
CA ARG A 241 0.65 27.28 -5.35
C ARG A 241 -0.81 27.34 -4.89
N GLU A 242 -1.50 28.44 -5.16
CA GLU A 242 -2.89 28.63 -4.74
C GLU A 242 -3.92 27.89 -5.60
N LYS A 243 -3.68 27.81 -6.91
CA LYS A 243 -4.70 27.41 -7.88
C LYS A 243 -4.56 26.00 -8.44
N LEU A 244 -3.37 25.40 -8.37
CA LEU A 244 -3.16 24.03 -8.82
C LEU A 244 -3.83 23.03 -7.87
N GLY A 245 -4.28 21.92 -8.42
CA GLY A 245 -4.84 20.81 -7.67
C GLY A 245 -6.20 20.32 -8.13
N ALA A 246 -6.48 19.08 -7.76
CA ALA A 246 -7.78 18.45 -7.94
C ALA A 246 -8.03 17.49 -6.78
N ASN A 247 -9.20 17.60 -6.16
CA ASN A 247 -9.56 16.78 -5.03
C ASN A 247 -10.19 15.46 -5.49
N LEU A 248 -9.49 14.35 -5.25
CA LEU A 248 -9.96 12.99 -5.57
C LEU A 248 -11.38 12.68 -5.09
N LEU A 249 -11.83 13.28 -3.98
CA LEU A 249 -13.15 13.00 -3.40
C LEU A 249 -14.28 13.79 -4.05
N THR A 250 -14.04 15.01 -4.53
CA THR A 250 -15.11 15.89 -5.06
C THR A 250 -15.02 16.07 -6.57
N GLN A 251 -13.84 15.86 -7.16
CA GLN A 251 -13.54 16.02 -8.57
C GLN A 251 -13.21 14.67 -9.25
N THR A 252 -13.76 13.57 -8.73
CA THR A 252 -13.51 12.21 -9.25
C THR A 252 -13.78 12.07 -10.76
N PRO A 253 -14.94 12.49 -11.31
CA PRO A 253 -15.18 12.36 -12.75
C PRO A 253 -14.35 13.34 -13.57
N GLU A 254 -14.06 14.54 -13.07
CA GLU A 254 -13.19 15.53 -13.72
C GLU A 254 -11.78 14.99 -13.93
N ILE A 255 -11.19 14.38 -12.89
CA ILE A 255 -9.86 13.78 -12.95
C ILE A 255 -9.85 12.59 -13.93
N ALA A 256 -10.88 11.74 -13.89
CA ALA A 256 -10.96 10.58 -14.78
C ALA A 256 -11.04 10.98 -16.26
N GLN A 257 -11.89 11.95 -16.59
CA GLN A 257 -12.03 12.46 -17.96
C GLN A 257 -10.77 13.18 -18.44
N TRP A 258 -10.16 14.00 -17.58
CA TRP A 258 -8.91 14.71 -17.89
C TRP A 258 -7.76 13.73 -18.20
N LEU A 259 -7.60 12.67 -17.41
CA LEU A 259 -6.58 11.65 -17.66
C LEU A 259 -6.88 10.83 -18.92
N ALA A 260 -8.15 10.50 -19.18
CA ALA A 260 -8.55 9.78 -20.39
C ALA A 260 -8.26 10.57 -21.69
N GLN A 261 -8.30 11.91 -21.62
CA GLN A 261 -7.98 12.79 -22.75
C GLN A 261 -6.47 12.97 -23.01
N SER A 262 -5.62 12.49 -22.10
CA SER A 262 -4.17 12.55 -22.29
C SER A 262 -3.73 11.78 -23.52
N GLN A 263 -2.87 12.40 -24.33
CA GLN A 263 -2.30 11.78 -25.53
C GLN A 263 -1.18 10.78 -25.20
N HIS A 264 -0.68 10.78 -23.96
CA HIS A 264 0.40 9.89 -23.51
C HIS A 264 -0.15 8.56 -22.98
N GLN A 265 0.65 7.51 -23.01
CA GLN A 265 0.42 6.31 -22.20
C GLN A 265 0.59 6.68 -20.73
N LEU A 266 -0.19 6.09 -19.82
CA LEU A 266 -0.20 6.49 -18.42
C LEU A 266 0.12 5.31 -17.49
N ASP A 267 1.08 5.52 -16.60
CA ASP A 267 1.40 4.62 -15.50
C ASP A 267 0.78 5.18 -14.21
N LEU A 268 -0.33 4.58 -13.76
CA LEU A 268 -1.21 5.12 -12.72
C LEU A 268 -0.82 4.61 -11.32
N ALA A 269 -0.42 5.49 -10.40
CA ALA A 269 -0.05 5.14 -9.02
C ALA A 269 -1.08 5.60 -7.97
N ALA A 270 -1.69 4.65 -7.27
CA ALA A 270 -2.66 4.91 -6.19
C ALA A 270 -1.97 4.95 -4.83
N ILE A 271 -1.44 6.12 -4.47
CA ILE A 271 -0.61 6.32 -3.28
C ILE A 271 -1.20 7.30 -2.25
N ALA A 272 -2.39 7.84 -2.52
CA ALA A 272 -3.09 8.75 -1.63
C ALA A 272 -3.54 8.02 -0.36
N TYR A 273 -3.31 8.66 0.78
CA TYR A 273 -3.67 8.15 2.10
C TYR A 273 -4.35 9.23 2.92
N LEU A 274 -5.41 8.86 3.64
CA LEU A 274 -6.10 9.70 4.62
C LEU A 274 -6.42 8.85 5.86
N ASP A 275 -6.58 9.46 7.02
CA ASP A 275 -6.90 8.70 8.23
C ASP A 275 -8.38 8.26 8.28
N GLY A 276 -8.61 7.08 8.87
CA GLY A 276 -9.94 6.60 9.21
C GLY A 276 -10.81 6.31 7.98
N GLU A 277 -12.06 6.77 8.02
CA GLU A 277 -13.04 6.46 6.96
C GLU A 277 -12.70 7.12 5.62
N LYS A 278 -12.03 8.27 5.65
CA LYS A 278 -11.56 8.97 4.46
C LYS A 278 -10.57 8.13 3.65
N HIS A 279 -9.83 7.21 4.27
CA HIS A 279 -8.92 6.31 3.55
C HIS A 279 -9.68 5.42 2.55
N VAL A 280 -10.83 4.88 2.97
CA VAL A 280 -11.64 4.01 2.12
C VAL A 280 -12.25 4.83 1.00
N ARG A 281 -12.74 6.03 1.31
CA ARG A 281 -13.30 6.96 0.31
C ARG A 281 -12.25 7.31 -0.76
N VAL A 282 -11.04 7.72 -0.37
CA VAL A 282 -10.00 8.06 -1.35
C VAL A 282 -9.53 6.83 -2.14
N SER A 283 -9.51 5.64 -1.51
CA SER A 283 -9.20 4.38 -2.22
C SER A 283 -10.25 4.03 -3.27
N MET A 284 -11.54 4.23 -2.95
CA MET A 284 -12.63 4.03 -3.92
C MET A 284 -12.60 5.07 -5.05
N ALA A 285 -12.27 6.33 -4.75
CA ALA A 285 -12.09 7.35 -5.78
C ALA A 285 -10.96 6.99 -6.75
N MET A 286 -9.78 6.62 -6.23
CA MET A 286 -8.67 6.16 -7.06
C MET A 286 -9.03 4.90 -7.86
N ASP A 287 -9.71 3.94 -7.24
CA ASP A 287 -10.15 2.71 -7.93
C ASP A 287 -11.10 3.01 -9.09
N ALA A 288 -12.09 3.88 -8.88
CA ALA A 288 -13.03 4.29 -9.91
C ALA A 288 -12.33 5.03 -11.06
N ILE A 289 -11.44 5.99 -10.74
CA ILE A 289 -10.64 6.72 -11.74
C ILE A 289 -9.78 5.75 -12.55
N MET A 290 -9.02 4.88 -11.88
CA MET A 290 -8.15 3.90 -12.54
C MET A 290 -8.94 2.94 -13.41
N GLN A 291 -10.09 2.45 -12.95
CA GLN A 291 -10.96 1.59 -13.74
C GLN A 291 -11.46 2.31 -15.01
N TYR A 292 -11.95 3.55 -14.87
CA TYR A 292 -12.43 4.33 -16.01
C TYR A 292 -11.30 4.58 -17.02
N VAL A 293 -10.15 5.07 -16.57
CA VAL A 293 -9.01 5.36 -17.43
C VAL A 293 -8.48 4.10 -18.10
N SER A 294 -8.42 2.96 -17.41
CA SER A 294 -7.94 1.69 -17.99
C SER A 294 -8.85 1.17 -19.10
N VAL A 295 -10.17 1.44 -19.03
CA VAL A 295 -11.10 1.11 -20.11
C VAL A 295 -10.86 1.99 -21.34
N GLN A 296 -10.58 3.28 -21.15
CA GLN A 296 -10.34 4.22 -22.25
C GLN A 296 -8.92 4.10 -22.84
N LYS A 297 -7.95 3.70 -22.02
CA LYS A 297 -6.53 3.57 -22.34
C LYS A 297 -6.02 2.19 -21.86
N PRO A 298 -6.27 1.12 -22.63
CA PRO A 298 -5.91 -0.26 -22.25
C PRO A 298 -4.41 -0.51 -22.08
N ASP A 299 -3.58 0.39 -22.60
CA ASP A 299 -2.11 0.38 -22.49
C ASP A 299 -1.59 1.01 -21.20
N THR A 300 -2.48 1.43 -20.29
CA THR A 300 -2.11 1.91 -18.96
C THR A 300 -1.51 0.80 -18.08
N SER A 301 -0.62 1.18 -17.16
CA SER A 301 -0.21 0.31 -16.06
C SER A 301 -0.76 0.83 -14.72
N LEU A 302 -0.88 -0.07 -13.73
CA LEU A 302 -1.30 0.29 -12.38
C LEU A 302 -0.18 0.06 -11.37
N MET A 303 -0.06 0.93 -10.39
CA MET A 303 0.86 0.81 -9.27
C MET A 303 0.15 0.98 -7.92
N TYR A 304 0.45 0.06 -7.01
CA TYR A 304 -0.01 0.08 -5.63
C TYR A 304 1.12 -0.22 -4.66
N MET A 305 1.06 0.40 -3.48
CA MET A 305 1.90 0.02 -2.34
C MET A 305 1.07 -0.75 -1.31
N CYS A 306 1.33 -2.05 -1.22
CA CYS A 306 0.75 -2.91 -0.21
C CYS A 306 1.34 -2.60 1.17
N THR A 307 0.51 -2.71 2.20
CA THR A 307 0.97 -2.60 3.59
C THR A 307 1.58 -3.92 4.06
N PRO A 308 2.65 -3.94 4.86
CA PRO A 308 3.19 -5.19 5.39
C PRO A 308 2.33 -5.76 6.54
N THR A 309 1.33 -5.01 7.00
CA THR A 309 0.43 -5.35 8.11
C THR A 309 -0.96 -5.79 7.65
N ASP A 310 -1.04 -6.56 6.57
CA ASP A 310 -2.27 -7.24 6.11
C ASP A 310 -2.12 -8.76 6.25
N VAL A 311 -3.13 -9.51 5.79
CA VAL A 311 -3.06 -10.95 5.61
C VAL A 311 -2.72 -11.26 4.16
N TYR A 312 -1.69 -12.08 3.96
CA TYR A 312 -1.20 -12.50 2.65
C TYR A 312 -1.12 -14.02 2.53
N ALA A 313 -1.39 -14.52 1.33
CA ALA A 313 -0.92 -15.84 0.96
C ALA A 313 0.59 -15.76 0.76
N VAL A 314 1.33 -16.76 1.23
CA VAL A 314 2.79 -16.79 1.13
C VAL A 314 3.28 -18.15 0.62
N PRO A 315 4.47 -18.20 0.00
CA PRO A 315 5.10 -19.46 -0.39
C PRO A 315 5.36 -20.36 0.82
N LYS A 316 5.44 -21.68 0.58
CA LYS A 316 5.72 -22.69 1.60
C LYS A 316 6.99 -22.38 2.40
N GLU A 317 8.02 -21.88 1.73
CA GLU A 317 9.34 -21.60 2.31
C GLU A 317 9.27 -20.50 3.38
N VAL A 318 8.32 -19.57 3.26
CA VAL A 318 8.10 -18.52 4.26
C VAL A 318 7.55 -19.13 5.56
N VAL A 319 6.61 -20.07 5.45
CA VAL A 319 6.06 -20.80 6.59
C VAL A 319 7.12 -21.66 7.25
N GLU A 320 7.90 -22.39 6.46
CA GLU A 320 9.00 -23.22 6.96
C GLU A 320 10.06 -22.38 7.67
N ALA A 321 10.39 -21.20 7.15
CA ALA A 321 11.31 -20.27 7.81
C ALA A 321 10.76 -19.74 9.14
N SER A 322 9.48 -19.36 9.20
CA SER A 322 8.80 -18.96 10.45
C SER A 322 8.80 -20.11 11.48
N GLN A 323 8.52 -21.34 11.03
CA GLN A 323 8.57 -22.54 11.86
C GLN A 323 9.97 -22.82 12.39
N ASN A 324 10.99 -22.73 11.53
CA ASN A 324 12.37 -22.92 11.92
C ASN A 324 12.80 -21.88 12.96
N LYS A 325 12.45 -20.60 12.76
CA LYS A 325 12.68 -19.54 13.75
C LYS A 325 11.95 -19.82 15.06
N PHE A 326 10.72 -20.35 15.04
CA PHE A 326 9.99 -20.74 16.26
C PHE A 326 10.67 -21.88 17.04
N MET A 327 11.14 -22.91 16.33
CA MET A 327 11.74 -24.10 16.96
C MET A 327 13.14 -23.84 17.51
N HIS A 328 13.94 -22.99 16.85
CA HIS A 328 15.34 -22.75 17.20
C HIS A 328 15.57 -21.54 18.12
N ARG A 329 14.52 -21.00 18.75
CA ARG A 329 14.67 -19.96 19.78
C ARG A 329 15.48 -20.46 20.96
N SER A 330 16.21 -19.56 21.62
CA SER A 330 16.99 -19.91 22.81
C SER A 330 16.09 -20.41 23.94
N LYS A 331 16.60 -21.29 24.80
CA LYS A 331 15.84 -21.81 25.96
C LYS A 331 15.30 -20.69 26.86
N ALA A 332 16.09 -19.62 27.03
CA ALA A 332 15.67 -18.44 27.78
C ALA A 332 14.48 -17.72 27.14
N GLN A 333 14.49 -17.54 25.81
CA GLN A 333 13.36 -16.97 25.07
C GLN A 333 12.12 -17.85 25.17
N GLN A 334 12.27 -19.17 25.04
CA GLN A 334 11.15 -20.12 25.16
C GLN A 334 10.49 -20.04 26.54
N LEU A 335 11.28 -20.05 27.62
CA LEU A 335 10.80 -19.94 28.99
C LEU A 335 10.08 -18.61 29.23
N LEU A 336 10.67 -17.50 28.78
CA LEU A 336 10.06 -16.16 28.91
C LEU A 336 8.74 -16.07 28.15
N SER A 337 8.72 -16.49 26.89
CA SER A 337 7.51 -16.46 26.06
C SER A 337 6.41 -17.36 26.63
N GLN A 338 6.76 -18.54 27.14
CA GLN A 338 5.81 -19.48 27.72
C GLN A 338 5.22 -18.92 29.01
N GLY A 339 6.07 -18.33 29.87
CA GLY A 339 5.63 -17.68 31.11
C GLY A 339 4.66 -16.53 30.84
N ILE A 340 5.02 -15.61 29.93
CA ILE A 340 4.15 -14.48 29.57
C ILE A 340 2.87 -14.95 28.86
N SER A 341 2.98 -15.93 27.95
CA SER A 341 1.80 -16.48 27.27
C SER A 341 0.83 -17.09 28.29
N THR A 342 1.33 -17.86 29.26
CA THR A 342 0.51 -18.46 30.32
C THR A 342 -0.15 -17.40 31.21
N LEU A 343 0.63 -16.42 31.69
CA LEU A 343 0.13 -15.32 32.52
C LEU A 343 -0.89 -14.45 31.79
N SER A 344 -0.75 -14.32 30.47
CA SER A 344 -1.69 -13.57 29.63
C SER A 344 -2.89 -14.40 29.16
N ALA A 345 -3.11 -15.60 29.70
CA ALA A 345 -4.14 -16.53 29.21
C ALA A 345 -4.07 -16.73 27.68
N GLN A 346 -2.85 -16.94 27.18
CA GLN A 346 -2.50 -17.12 25.76
C GLN A 346 -2.79 -15.93 24.85
N HIS A 347 -2.95 -14.72 25.39
CA HIS A 347 -3.15 -13.51 24.57
C HIS A 347 -1.84 -13.02 23.92
N PHE A 348 -0.69 -13.31 24.54
CA PHE A 348 0.64 -12.97 23.99
C PHE A 348 1.42 -14.19 23.48
N PHE A 349 2.33 -13.93 22.54
CA PHE A 349 3.25 -14.91 21.94
C PHE A 349 2.56 -16.13 21.35
N GLN A 350 1.38 -15.93 20.74
CA GLN A 350 0.74 -17.00 19.98
C GLN A 350 1.64 -17.42 18.82
N LYS A 351 1.73 -18.72 18.58
CA LYS A 351 2.45 -19.29 17.43
C LYS A 351 1.81 -18.77 16.14
N ASN A 352 2.63 -18.44 15.15
CA ASN A 352 2.11 -18.14 13.82
C ASN A 352 1.45 -19.39 13.21
N SER A 353 0.51 -19.23 12.28
CA SER A 353 -0.03 -20.42 11.59
C SER A 353 1.07 -21.00 10.73
N HIS A 354 1.40 -22.27 10.96
CA HIS A 354 2.34 -23.02 10.13
C HIS A 354 1.62 -24.06 9.27
N ASP A 355 0.32 -23.83 9.05
CA ASP A 355 -0.51 -24.70 8.24
C ASP A 355 -0.28 -24.35 6.77
N LEU A 356 -0.21 -25.40 5.94
CA LEU A 356 -0.17 -25.28 4.50
C LEU A 356 -1.53 -25.67 3.93
N ILE A 357 -1.98 -24.92 2.94
CA ILE A 357 -3.23 -25.14 2.22
C ILE A 357 -2.86 -25.64 0.83
N LEU A 358 -3.27 -26.87 0.52
CA LEU A 358 -3.14 -27.43 -0.82
C LEU A 358 -4.10 -26.71 -1.76
N SER A 359 -3.57 -26.14 -2.83
CA SER A 359 -4.34 -25.49 -3.90
C SER A 359 -4.64 -26.45 -5.04
N SER A 360 -5.66 -26.16 -5.84
CA SER A 360 -6.03 -26.95 -7.03
C SER A 360 -4.91 -27.05 -8.08
N ASN A 361 -3.95 -26.13 -8.08
CA ASN A 361 -2.78 -26.17 -8.96
C ASN A 361 -1.69 -27.17 -8.51
N GLY A 362 -1.93 -27.93 -7.43
CA GLY A 362 -0.99 -28.92 -6.90
C GLY A 362 0.09 -28.35 -5.98
N GLN A 363 0.16 -27.02 -5.83
CA GLN A 363 1.08 -26.35 -4.91
C GLN A 363 0.45 -26.16 -3.53
N SER A 364 1.30 -25.92 -2.53
CA SER A 364 0.87 -25.64 -1.15
C SER A 364 1.31 -24.25 -0.74
N TYR A 365 0.36 -23.45 -0.28
CA TYR A 365 0.61 -22.08 0.16
C TYR A 365 0.29 -21.91 1.64
N GLY A 366 0.99 -20.97 2.28
CA GLY A 366 0.75 -20.57 3.66
C GLY A 366 -0.02 -19.27 3.79
N ILE A 367 -0.27 -18.84 5.02
CA ILE A 367 -0.83 -17.53 5.34
C ILE A 367 0.09 -16.79 6.31
N ALA A 368 0.58 -15.61 5.90
CA ALA A 368 1.17 -14.65 6.82
C ALA A 368 0.08 -13.70 7.33
N ASP A 369 -0.31 -13.86 8.59
CA ASP A 369 -1.31 -13.02 9.26
C ASP A 369 -0.63 -11.90 10.06
N CYS A 370 -0.33 -10.79 9.37
CA CYS A 370 0.36 -9.64 9.93
C CYS A 370 -0.60 -8.49 10.30
N LEU A 371 -1.91 -8.77 10.35
CA LEU A 371 -2.93 -7.75 10.53
C LEU A 371 -2.88 -7.14 11.94
N VAL A 372 -2.75 -5.80 12.00
CA VAL A 372 -2.69 -5.01 13.22
C VAL A 372 -4.06 -4.41 13.53
N VAL A 373 -4.68 -4.85 14.62
CA VAL A 373 -6.09 -4.50 14.96
C VAL A 373 -6.25 -2.99 15.12
N GLU A 374 -5.24 -2.31 15.66
CA GLU A 374 -5.18 -0.89 15.97
C GLU A 374 -5.25 0.00 14.72
N GLN A 375 -4.81 -0.49 13.55
CA GLN A 375 -4.99 0.23 12.28
C GLN A 375 -6.47 0.31 11.87
N GLY A 376 -7.26 -0.66 12.33
CA GLY A 376 -8.71 -0.68 12.22
C GLY A 376 -9.25 -1.15 10.87
N PRO A 377 -10.56 -1.46 10.82
CA PRO A 377 -11.19 -2.09 9.66
C PRO A 377 -11.28 -1.19 8.42
N ASN A 378 -11.15 0.13 8.58
CA ASN A 378 -11.09 1.06 7.44
C ASN A 378 -9.79 0.88 6.67
N TYR A 379 -8.67 0.85 7.39
CA TYR A 379 -7.35 0.68 6.78
C TYR A 379 -7.26 -0.66 6.05
N ALA A 380 -7.71 -1.74 6.71
CA ALA A 380 -7.76 -3.06 6.10
C ALA A 380 -8.61 -3.11 4.82
N LEU A 381 -9.83 -2.54 4.84
CA LEU A 381 -10.67 -2.51 3.63
C LEU A 381 -10.03 -1.68 2.50
N ALA A 382 -9.50 -0.49 2.80
CA ALA A 382 -8.84 0.36 1.81
C ALA A 382 -7.70 -0.37 1.09
N LYS A 383 -6.84 -1.06 1.85
CA LYS A 383 -5.74 -1.86 1.29
C LYS A 383 -6.22 -3.10 0.55
N ARG A 384 -7.31 -3.73 1.01
CA ARG A 384 -7.90 -4.89 0.32
C ARG A 384 -8.51 -4.54 -1.03
N ILE A 385 -9.15 -3.37 -1.16
CA ILE A 385 -9.67 -2.85 -2.44
C ILE A 385 -8.52 -2.72 -3.45
N GLN A 386 -7.38 -2.16 -3.04
CA GLN A 386 -6.19 -2.02 -3.90
C GLN A 386 -5.69 -3.39 -4.39
N GLN A 387 -5.59 -4.39 -3.49
CA GLN A 387 -5.19 -5.75 -3.87
C GLN A 387 -6.18 -6.42 -4.83
N TRP A 388 -7.48 -6.26 -4.60
CA TRP A 388 -8.52 -6.80 -5.48
C TRP A 388 -8.43 -6.21 -6.87
N ARG A 389 -8.27 -4.87 -6.98
CA ARG A 389 -8.13 -4.22 -8.29
C ARG A 389 -6.89 -4.69 -9.02
N ALA A 390 -5.76 -4.73 -8.33
CA ALA A 390 -4.50 -5.21 -8.89
C ALA A 390 -4.60 -6.64 -9.43
N THR A 391 -5.25 -7.53 -8.66
CA THR A 391 -5.44 -8.94 -9.06
C THR A 391 -6.29 -9.03 -10.33
N LEU A 392 -7.42 -8.32 -10.40
CA LEU A 392 -8.29 -8.35 -11.57
C LEU A 392 -7.67 -7.67 -12.79
N ALA A 393 -7.05 -6.50 -12.61
CA ALA A 393 -6.41 -5.77 -13.69
C ALA A 393 -5.31 -6.63 -14.36
N ARG A 394 -4.47 -7.27 -13.55
CA ARG A 394 -3.45 -8.19 -14.07
C ARG A 394 -4.05 -9.38 -14.80
N HIS A 395 -5.06 -10.02 -14.20
CA HIS A 395 -5.75 -11.14 -14.83
C HIS A 395 -6.34 -10.78 -16.19
N ASN A 396 -6.82 -9.53 -16.32
CA ASN A 396 -7.39 -9.00 -17.57
C ASN A 396 -6.34 -8.46 -18.55
N GLY A 397 -5.06 -8.77 -18.35
CA GLY A 397 -3.99 -8.43 -19.30
C GLY A 397 -3.35 -7.06 -19.09
N GLN A 398 -3.60 -6.38 -17.96
CA GLN A 398 -2.97 -5.09 -17.66
C GLN A 398 -1.67 -5.28 -16.87
N ARG A 399 -0.67 -4.41 -17.11
CA ARG A 399 0.55 -4.38 -16.29
C ARG A 399 0.26 -3.81 -14.90
N VAL A 400 0.68 -4.52 -13.86
CA VAL A 400 0.39 -4.14 -12.47
C VAL A 400 1.62 -4.31 -11.58
N SER A 401 2.17 -3.20 -11.10
CA SER A 401 3.21 -3.13 -10.08
C SER A 401 2.57 -3.03 -8.69
N ILE A 402 2.36 -4.15 -8.00
CA ILE A 402 1.83 -4.17 -6.63
C ILE A 402 2.82 -4.84 -5.68
N ASN A 403 3.55 -4.02 -4.93
CA ASN A 403 4.62 -4.50 -4.07
C ASN A 403 4.34 -4.18 -2.60
N ILE A 404 4.77 -5.07 -1.71
CA ILE A 404 4.67 -4.86 -0.27
C ILE A 404 5.78 -3.91 0.15
N ALA A 405 5.36 -2.73 0.61
CA ALA A 405 6.26 -1.74 1.18
C ALA A 405 6.62 -2.11 2.61
N PRO A 406 7.85 -1.80 3.06
CA PRO A 406 8.25 -2.04 4.44
C PRO A 406 7.45 -1.19 5.45
N SER A 407 7.48 -1.65 6.69
CA SER A 407 6.97 -0.88 7.82
C SER A 407 7.78 0.41 7.93
N THR A 408 7.14 1.54 7.67
CA THR A 408 7.84 2.83 7.53
C THR A 408 7.50 3.76 8.71
N THR A 409 8.50 4.43 9.29
CA THR A 409 8.32 5.37 10.40
C THR A 409 7.83 6.75 9.93
N THR A 410 6.76 6.78 9.15
CA THR A 410 6.15 8.03 8.65
C THR A 410 5.56 8.86 9.79
N HIS A 411 5.29 10.14 9.55
CA HIS A 411 4.55 10.97 10.50
C HIS A 411 3.16 10.39 10.81
N SER A 412 2.48 9.82 9.82
CA SER A 412 1.15 9.21 9.99
C SER A 412 1.15 8.00 10.94
N VAL A 413 2.26 7.28 11.05
CA VAL A 413 2.43 6.16 11.99
C VAL A 413 2.93 6.66 13.34
N THR A 414 3.98 7.49 13.33
CA THR A 414 4.67 7.93 14.56
C THR A 414 3.85 8.89 15.42
N LYS A 415 2.81 9.54 14.87
CA LYS A 415 1.84 10.32 15.65
C LYS A 415 1.01 9.48 16.62
N ASN A 416 0.89 8.16 16.40
CA ASN A 416 0.26 7.25 17.35
C ASN A 416 1.34 6.70 18.31
N PRO A 417 1.31 7.05 19.61
CA PRO A 417 2.35 6.65 20.55
C PRO A 417 2.56 5.14 20.67
N LEU A 418 1.47 4.36 20.56
CA LEU A 418 1.53 2.91 20.66
C LEU A 418 2.23 2.29 19.44
N LEU A 419 1.92 2.77 18.24
CA LEU A 419 2.58 2.32 17.02
C LEU A 419 4.04 2.76 16.99
N LYS A 420 4.34 4.00 17.38
CA LYS A 420 5.73 4.48 17.50
C LYS A 420 6.56 3.58 18.41
N ALA A 421 6.04 3.28 19.61
CA ALA A 421 6.73 2.42 20.56
C ALA A 421 6.87 0.98 20.02
N ALA A 422 5.85 0.45 19.34
CA ALA A 422 5.93 -0.88 18.72
C ALA A 422 7.02 -0.95 17.66
N PHE A 423 7.17 0.10 16.83
CA PHE A 423 8.22 0.18 15.82
C PHE A 423 9.61 0.27 16.47
N ASN A 424 9.76 1.06 17.53
CA ASN A 424 11.03 1.16 18.29
C ASN A 424 11.44 -0.18 18.92
N GLY A 425 10.47 -1.03 19.29
CA GLY A 425 10.71 -2.36 19.83
C GLY A 425 10.71 -3.49 18.81
N ALA A 426 10.48 -3.21 17.52
CA ALA A 426 10.28 -4.22 16.48
C ALA A 426 11.52 -5.10 16.26
N GLU A 427 12.72 -4.52 16.41
CA GLU A 427 14.02 -5.23 16.33
C GLU A 427 14.11 -6.42 17.32
N LEU A 428 13.36 -6.39 18.44
CA LEU A 428 13.30 -7.51 19.40
C LEU A 428 12.73 -8.79 18.77
N PHE A 429 11.97 -8.64 17.69
CA PHE A 429 11.27 -9.70 16.98
C PHE A 429 11.81 -9.90 15.56
N ASP A 430 13.04 -9.46 15.28
CA ASP A 430 13.67 -9.51 13.96
C ASP A 430 12.87 -8.78 12.87
N VAL A 431 12.17 -7.70 13.27
CA VAL A 431 11.42 -6.83 12.35
C VAL A 431 12.16 -5.51 12.17
N GLU A 432 12.48 -5.16 10.92
CA GLU A 432 13.13 -3.91 10.55
C GLU A 432 12.05 -2.87 10.19
N ALA A 433 12.12 -1.71 10.84
CA ALA A 433 11.37 -0.52 10.47
C ALA A 433 12.26 0.41 9.63
N PHE A 434 11.75 0.87 8.50
CA PHE A 434 12.49 1.68 7.54
C PHE A 434 12.15 3.16 7.68
N ALA A 435 13.13 4.02 7.42
CA ALA A 435 12.89 5.45 7.32
C ALA A 435 12.15 5.77 6.01
N PRO A 436 11.31 6.83 5.96
CA PRO A 436 10.58 7.20 4.76
C PRO A 436 11.46 7.33 3.51
N GLU A 437 12.61 7.98 3.61
CA GLU A 437 13.58 8.14 2.52
C GLU A 437 14.09 6.79 1.97
N THR A 438 14.28 5.79 2.83
CA THR A 438 14.67 4.44 2.43
C THR A 438 13.53 3.77 1.66
N THR A 439 12.32 3.82 2.22
CA THR A 439 11.11 3.26 1.58
C THR A 439 10.86 3.90 0.23
N ASN A 440 10.96 5.24 0.14
CA ASN A 440 10.79 5.99 -1.09
C ASN A 440 11.76 5.52 -2.18
N ALA A 441 13.04 5.36 -1.84
CA ALA A 441 14.07 4.91 -2.78
C ALA A 441 13.83 3.48 -3.28
N ILE A 442 13.48 2.58 -2.38
CA ILE A 442 13.23 1.18 -2.70
C ILE A 442 11.96 1.02 -3.55
N MET A 443 10.85 1.63 -3.11
CA MET A 443 9.56 1.45 -3.78
C MET A 443 9.51 2.14 -5.14
N ALA A 444 10.19 3.29 -5.29
CA ALA A 444 10.34 3.92 -6.60
C ALA A 444 11.12 3.02 -7.57
N ALA A 445 12.28 2.49 -7.14
CA ALA A 445 13.08 1.61 -7.99
C ALA A 445 12.37 0.30 -8.35
N LEU A 446 11.60 -0.27 -7.40
CA LEU A 446 10.84 -1.48 -7.66
C LEU A 446 9.71 -1.26 -8.67
N TRP A 447 9.08 -0.08 -8.66
CA TRP A 447 8.12 0.27 -9.71
C TRP A 447 8.80 0.37 -11.08
N ILE A 448 9.99 0.98 -11.15
CA ILE A 448 10.74 1.08 -12.42
C ILE A 448 11.15 -0.30 -12.93
N HIS A 449 11.66 -1.17 -12.04
CA HIS A 449 11.90 -2.58 -12.35
C HIS A 449 10.67 -3.22 -12.98
N ASP A 450 9.50 -3.05 -12.37
CA ASP A 450 8.26 -3.66 -12.84
C ASP A 450 7.74 -3.09 -14.17
N LEU A 451 8.10 -1.86 -14.52
CA LEU A 451 7.80 -1.25 -15.81
C LEU A 451 8.79 -1.67 -16.91
N ARG A 452 10.07 -1.86 -16.57
CA ARG A 452 11.16 -2.09 -17.52
C ARG A 452 11.49 -3.56 -17.74
N ASN A 453 11.35 -4.40 -16.72
CA ASN A 453 11.71 -5.79 -16.78
C ASN A 453 10.57 -6.64 -17.37
N PRO A 454 10.75 -7.28 -18.54
CA PRO A 454 9.74 -8.17 -19.12
C PRO A 454 9.53 -9.44 -18.29
N GLU A 455 10.51 -9.84 -17.48
CA GLU A 455 10.43 -11.02 -16.59
C GLU A 455 9.81 -10.71 -15.23
N SER A 456 9.46 -9.43 -14.95
CA SER A 456 8.73 -9.10 -13.73
C SER A 456 7.34 -9.71 -13.73
N VAL A 457 6.88 -10.15 -12.56
CA VAL A 457 5.47 -10.52 -12.33
C VAL A 457 4.50 -9.35 -12.45
N ALA A 458 4.96 -8.14 -12.75
CA ALA A 458 4.09 -7.06 -13.17
C ALA A 458 3.66 -7.20 -14.64
N ASN A 459 4.46 -7.87 -15.50
CA ASN A 459 4.15 -8.11 -16.91
C ASN A 459 3.05 -9.17 -17.06
N PRO A 460 1.85 -8.85 -17.58
CA PRO A 460 0.71 -9.78 -17.62
C PRO A 460 0.93 -11.00 -18.52
N GLU A 461 1.89 -10.93 -19.45
CA GLU A 461 2.27 -12.05 -20.31
C GLU A 461 2.98 -13.17 -19.53
N LEU A 462 3.61 -12.83 -18.41
CA LEU A 462 4.21 -13.83 -17.52
C LEU A 462 3.11 -14.56 -16.75
N LYS A 463 2.94 -15.84 -17.10
CA LYS A 463 1.98 -16.72 -16.43
C LYS A 463 2.38 -16.93 -14.97
N LEU A 464 1.43 -16.68 -14.07
CA LEU A 464 1.52 -17.06 -12.66
C LEU A 464 0.87 -18.43 -12.47
N ASP A 465 1.39 -19.23 -11.54
CA ASP A 465 0.76 -20.51 -11.20
C ASP A 465 -0.50 -20.30 -10.36
N HIS A 466 -0.59 -19.18 -9.64
CA HIS A 466 -1.75 -18.76 -8.88
C HIS A 466 -1.86 -17.23 -8.81
N PRO A 467 -3.05 -16.60 -8.94
CA PRO A 467 -3.16 -15.14 -8.98
C PRO A 467 -2.60 -14.41 -7.74
N LEU A 468 -2.66 -15.05 -6.57
CA LEU A 468 -2.11 -14.48 -5.33
C LEU A 468 -0.58 -14.39 -5.31
N GLU A 469 0.13 -15.08 -6.21
CA GLU A 469 1.60 -14.98 -6.33
C GLU A 469 2.06 -13.57 -6.72
N LEU A 470 1.17 -12.79 -7.34
CA LEU A 470 1.42 -11.39 -7.69
C LEU A 470 1.93 -10.58 -6.49
N MET A 471 1.40 -10.83 -5.29
CA MET A 471 1.79 -10.13 -4.06
C MET A 471 2.84 -10.87 -3.24
N MET A 472 3.20 -12.11 -3.63
CA MET A 472 4.24 -12.89 -2.96
C MET A 472 5.65 -12.49 -3.44
N LYS A 473 5.76 -12.08 -4.70
CA LYS A 473 7.01 -11.62 -5.30
C LYS A 473 7.24 -10.13 -4.98
N GLY A 474 8.51 -9.72 -4.97
CA GLY A 474 8.89 -8.32 -4.72
C GLY A 474 8.61 -7.82 -3.29
N ALA A 475 8.29 -8.72 -2.35
CA ALA A 475 7.86 -8.34 -1.02
C ALA A 475 9.00 -7.88 -0.11
N ASN A 476 8.89 -6.64 0.40
CA ASN A 476 9.64 -6.17 1.56
C ASN A 476 8.68 -6.01 2.74
N HIS A 477 8.52 -7.07 3.52
CA HIS A 477 7.65 -7.08 4.69
C HIS A 477 8.40 -6.72 5.99
N GLY A 478 9.64 -6.24 5.89
CA GLY A 478 10.46 -5.87 7.04
C GLY A 478 10.69 -7.01 8.03
N GLY A 479 10.64 -8.28 7.61
CA GLY A 479 10.74 -9.46 8.49
C GLY A 479 9.42 -10.03 8.99
N LEU A 480 8.30 -9.29 8.91
CA LEU A 480 7.00 -9.66 9.50
C LEU A 480 6.43 -11.01 9.06
N TRP A 481 6.75 -11.51 7.87
CA TRP A 481 6.28 -12.83 7.42
C TRP A 481 7.05 -13.99 8.03
N ARG A 482 8.33 -13.75 8.36
CA ARG A 482 9.26 -14.79 8.80
C ARG A 482 9.45 -14.80 10.32
N VAL A 483 8.75 -13.94 11.07
CA VAL A 483 8.83 -13.94 12.55
C VAL A 483 8.26 -15.22 13.14
N ALA A 484 8.71 -15.58 14.34
CA ALA A 484 8.27 -16.80 15.01
C ALA A 484 6.84 -16.71 15.58
N TYR A 485 6.39 -15.51 15.96
CA TYR A 485 5.11 -15.32 16.65
C TYR A 485 4.13 -14.57 15.77
N LEU A 486 2.84 -14.82 15.99
CA LEU A 486 1.78 -14.04 15.38
C LEU A 486 1.95 -12.56 15.75
N ALA A 487 2.14 -11.70 14.75
CA ALA A 487 2.62 -10.32 14.92
C ALA A 487 1.80 -9.53 15.96
N ARG A 488 0.46 -9.56 15.86
CA ARG A 488 -0.44 -8.85 16.81
C ARG A 488 -0.33 -9.30 18.27
N THR A 489 0.25 -10.47 18.54
CA THR A 489 0.45 -11.00 19.91
C THR A 489 1.87 -10.77 20.43
N ALA A 490 2.77 -10.25 19.60
CA ALA A 490 4.12 -9.85 19.97
C ALA A 490 4.28 -8.32 19.99
N LEU A 491 3.60 -7.60 19.09
CA LEU A 491 3.68 -6.15 18.93
C LEU A 491 3.36 -5.34 20.21
N PRO A 492 2.35 -5.69 21.03
CA PRO A 492 2.13 -4.95 22.28
C PRO A 492 3.28 -5.09 23.27
N PHE A 493 3.98 -6.23 23.28
CA PHE A 493 5.19 -6.40 24.07
C PHE A 493 6.36 -5.60 23.49
N ALA A 494 6.50 -5.56 22.17
CA ALA A 494 7.44 -4.67 21.48
C ALA A 494 7.20 -3.21 21.89
N ALA A 495 5.94 -2.78 21.98
CA ALA A 495 5.58 -1.43 22.40
C ALA A 495 5.97 -1.13 23.85
N VAL A 496 5.73 -2.07 24.78
CA VAL A 496 6.16 -1.91 26.18
C VAL A 496 7.69 -1.80 26.27
N TYR A 497 8.41 -2.65 25.54
CA TYR A 497 9.87 -2.62 25.49
C TYR A 497 10.40 -1.31 24.84
N GLY A 498 9.80 -0.88 23.72
CA GLY A 498 10.12 0.37 23.05
C GLY A 498 9.91 1.59 23.96
N PHE A 499 8.80 1.63 24.69
CA PHE A 499 8.54 2.70 25.65
C PHE A 499 9.55 2.71 26.82
N ALA A 500 9.93 1.53 27.31
CA ALA A 500 10.92 1.40 28.37
C ALA A 500 12.31 1.85 27.88
N THR A 501 12.71 1.49 26.66
CA THR A 501 14.01 1.87 26.09
C THR A 501 14.11 3.34 25.66
N ASP A 502 12.99 3.96 25.29
CA ASP A 502 12.92 5.41 25.01
C ASP A 502 13.08 6.24 26.29
N LYS A 503 12.61 5.73 27.44
CA LYS A 503 12.62 6.45 28.73
C LYS A 503 13.74 6.06 29.68
N LEU A 504 14.34 4.89 29.50
CA LEU A 504 15.38 4.34 30.37
C LEU A 504 16.54 3.84 29.48
N PRO A 505 17.82 4.01 29.89
CA PRO A 505 18.99 3.65 29.09
C PRO A 505 19.23 2.12 29.10
N ILE A 506 18.23 1.32 28.76
CA ILE A 506 18.24 -0.15 28.82
C ILE A 506 19.10 -0.75 27.69
N LYS A 507 19.28 -0.03 26.57
CA LYS A 507 20.12 -0.46 25.43
C LYS A 507 21.58 -0.73 25.83
N SER A 508 22.13 -0.02 26.83
CA SER A 508 23.51 -0.24 27.30
C SER A 508 23.63 -1.52 28.15
N MET A 509 22.61 -1.85 28.95
CA MET A 509 22.58 -3.04 29.81
C MET A 509 22.39 -4.35 29.02
N LEU A 510 21.50 -4.38 28.02
CA LEU A 510 21.25 -5.60 27.24
C LEU A 510 22.36 -5.92 26.22
N ARG A 511 23.11 -4.92 25.76
CA ARG A 511 24.27 -5.12 24.88
C ARG A 511 25.42 -5.88 25.57
N MET A 512 25.48 -5.83 26.90
CA MET A 512 26.36 -6.69 27.71
C MET A 512 25.87 -8.15 27.75
N LEU A 513 24.56 -8.39 27.73
CA LEU A 513 23.97 -9.74 27.76
C LEU A 513 24.00 -10.46 26.39
N LYS A 514 24.00 -9.72 25.27
CA LYS A 514 24.16 -10.30 23.92
C LYS A 514 25.60 -10.72 23.57
N LYS A 515 26.58 -10.40 24.41
CA LYS A 515 28.00 -10.79 24.26
C LYS A 515 28.43 -11.94 25.18
N ALA A 516 27.50 -12.56 25.89
CA ALA A 516 27.74 -13.71 26.77
C ALA A 516 27.19 -15.00 26.16
#